data_AF-B7QG61-F1
#
_entry.id   AF-B7QG61-F1
#
_cell.length_a   1.000
_cell.length_b   1.000
_cell.length_c   1.000
_cell.angle_alpha   90.00
_cell.angle_beta   90.00
_cell.angle_gamma   90.00
#
_symmetry.space_group_name_H-M   'P 1'
#
loop_
_entity.id
_entity.type
_entity.pdbx_description
1 polymer ?
#
loop_
_entity_poly.entity_id
_entity_poly.type
_entity_poly.pdbx_seq_one_letter_code
_entity_poly.pdbx_strand_id
1 'polypeptide(L)'
;MWKRRAADKPAPQTYISHKEICKEHFFDNTLGNCLLFETRSGTLKMKWWRVKCGKDEVNVMCAISGEEEETAEHLVLLCKMLRLHQPS
;
A
#
# COMPACT_ATOMS: atom_id res chain seq x y z
N MET A 1 1.64 23.40 2.41
CA MET A 1 2.06 23.76 3.78
C MET A 1 3.09 22.81 4.41
N TRP A 2 3.07 21.50 4.14
CA TRP A 2 3.99 20.53 4.80
C TRP A 2 5.46 20.62 4.36
N LYS A 3 5.75 20.92 3.08
CA LYS A 3 7.12 21.00 2.55
C LYS A 3 7.98 22.08 3.24
N ARG A 4 7.42 23.27 3.51
CA ARG A 4 8.09 24.33 4.27
C ARG A 4 8.45 23.86 5.68
N ARG A 5 7.48 23.32 6.41
CA ARG A 5 7.69 22.78 7.77
C ARG A 5 8.69 21.63 7.82
N ALA A 6 8.83 20.86 6.74
CA ALA A 6 9.85 19.81 6.63
C ALA A 6 11.24 20.40 6.36
N ALA A 7 11.35 21.46 5.56
CA ALA A 7 12.61 22.14 5.26
C ALA A 7 13.21 22.84 6.49
N ASP A 8 12.37 23.28 7.42
CA ASP A 8 12.82 23.93 8.67
C ASP A 8 13.34 22.94 9.72
N LYS A 9 13.24 21.62 9.47
CA LYS A 9 13.73 20.61 10.42
C LYS A 9 15.24 20.44 10.27
N PRO A 10 15.99 20.30 11.37
CA PRO A 10 17.44 20.14 11.34
C PRO A 10 17.86 18.83 10.67
N ALA A 11 17.11 17.74 10.85
CA ALA A 11 17.46 16.44 10.28
C ALA A 11 17.49 16.41 8.73
N PRO A 12 16.47 16.93 8.00
CA PRO A 12 16.53 17.11 6.55
C PRO A 12 17.69 17.99 6.08
N GLN A 13 18.01 19.07 6.79
CA GLN A 13 19.13 19.94 6.43
C GLN A 13 20.47 19.21 6.54
N THR A 14 20.68 18.48 7.64
CA THR A 14 21.88 17.63 7.81
C THR A 14 21.96 16.52 6.77
N TYR A 15 20.83 15.96 6.37
CA TYR A 15 20.79 14.94 5.33
C TYR A 15 21.19 15.51 3.97
N ILE A 16 20.56 16.61 3.54
CA ILE A 16 20.82 17.27 2.25
C ILE A 16 22.27 17.75 2.14
N SER A 17 22.91 18.17 3.23
CA SER A 17 24.31 18.60 3.20
C SER A 17 25.32 17.46 2.97
N HIS A 18 24.90 16.20 3.11
CA HIS A 18 25.78 15.03 2.96
C HIS A 18 25.27 13.99 1.94
N LYS A 19 24.04 14.14 1.44
CA LYS A 19 23.36 13.18 0.56
C LYS A 19 22.57 13.95 -0.49
N GLU A 20 22.72 13.57 -1.76
CA GLU A 20 21.90 14.10 -2.84
C GLU A 20 20.48 13.50 -2.76
N ILE A 21 19.46 14.37 -2.74
CA ILE A 21 18.05 13.92 -2.84
C ILE A 21 17.67 13.90 -4.31
N CYS A 22 17.84 12.74 -4.94
CA CYS A 22 17.35 12.49 -6.28
C CYS A 22 15.94 11.88 -6.24
N LYS A 23 15.12 12.20 -7.24
CA LYS A 23 13.86 11.47 -7.45
C LYS A 23 14.22 10.09 -8.00
N GLU A 24 14.35 9.10 -7.12
CA GLU A 24 14.52 7.72 -7.54
C GLU A 24 13.26 7.22 -8.24
N HIS A 25 13.44 6.58 -9.40
CA HIS A 25 12.37 5.85 -10.08
C HIS A 25 11.96 4.57 -9.32
N PHE A 26 12.81 4.11 -8.40
CA PHE A 26 12.69 2.83 -7.70
C PHE A 26 11.97 2.94 -6.36
N PHE A 27 10.70 3.31 -6.41
CA PHE A 27 9.73 2.44 -5.76
C PHE A 27 8.70 2.19 -6.83
N ASP A 28 8.72 1.00 -7.42
CA ASP A 28 7.57 0.50 -8.16
C ASP A 28 6.44 0.43 -7.13
N ASN A 29 5.76 1.55 -6.87
CA ASN A 29 4.60 1.66 -6.01
C ASN A 29 3.39 1.07 -6.73
N THR A 30 3.62 -0.05 -7.40
CA THR A 30 2.59 -0.89 -7.97
C THR A 30 1.70 -1.31 -6.81
N LEU A 31 0.42 -1.48 -7.11
CA LEU A 31 -0.54 -1.94 -6.13
C LEU A 31 -0.08 -3.27 -5.48
N GLY A 32 0.58 -4.14 -6.26
CA GLY A 32 1.18 -5.38 -5.77
C GLY A 32 2.28 -5.16 -4.71
N ASN A 33 3.20 -4.21 -4.92
CA ASN A 33 4.26 -3.93 -3.94
C ASN A 33 3.71 -3.28 -2.65
N CYS A 34 2.70 -2.42 -2.76
CA CYS A 34 2.01 -1.87 -1.60
C CYS A 34 1.31 -2.98 -0.79
N LEU A 35 0.62 -3.89 -1.46
CA LEU A 35 -0.05 -5.02 -0.80
C LEU A 35 0.94 -6.02 -0.21
N LEU A 36 2.06 -6.28 -0.88
CA LEU A 36 3.12 -7.13 -0.34
C LEU A 36 3.69 -6.53 0.95
N PHE A 37 3.97 -5.22 0.96
CA PHE A 37 4.41 -4.51 2.16
C PHE A 37 3.38 -4.65 3.28
N GLU A 38 2.11 -4.32 3.01
CA GLU A 38 1.05 -4.39 4.01
C GLU A 38 0.82 -5.81 4.55
N THR A 39 0.95 -6.83 3.69
CA THR A 39 0.86 -8.24 4.09
C THR A 39 2.00 -8.60 5.04
N ARG A 40 3.24 -8.20 4.73
CA ARG A 40 4.44 -8.47 5.55
C ARG A 40 4.43 -7.73 6.88
N SER A 41 3.90 -6.51 6.92
CA SER A 41 3.78 -5.72 8.15
C SER A 41 2.53 -6.08 8.97
N GLY A 42 1.67 -6.98 8.48
CA GLY A 42 0.39 -7.29 9.12
C GLY A 42 -0.58 -6.11 9.14
N THR A 43 -0.38 -5.12 8.26
CA THR A 43 -1.21 -3.91 8.16
C THR A 43 -2.16 -3.95 6.97
N LEU A 44 -2.34 -5.11 6.34
CA LEU A 44 -3.24 -5.30 5.20
C LEU A 44 -4.66 -4.90 5.57
N LYS A 45 -5.12 -3.78 5.00
CA LYS A 45 -6.41 -3.18 5.34
C LYS A 45 -7.53 -3.85 4.56
N MET A 46 -7.94 -5.02 5.01
CA MET A 46 -9.14 -5.68 4.49
C MET A 46 -10.41 -5.00 5.02
N LYS A 47 -11.40 -4.85 4.16
CA LYS A 47 -12.77 -4.47 4.52
C LYS A 47 -13.37 -5.42 5.55
N TRP A 48 -12.93 -6.68 5.60
CA TRP A 48 -13.32 -7.64 6.64
C TRP A 48 -13.07 -7.10 8.05
N TRP A 49 -12.00 -6.32 8.29
CA TRP A 49 -11.79 -5.71 9.60
C TRP A 49 -12.96 -4.81 10.04
N ARG A 50 -13.63 -4.13 9.09
CA ARG A 50 -14.82 -3.32 9.39
C ARG A 50 -16.02 -4.18 9.77
N VAL A 51 -16.18 -5.37 9.15
CA VAL A 51 -17.19 -6.37 9.53
C VAL A 51 -16.92 -6.85 10.96
N LYS A 52 -15.67 -7.20 11.29
CA LYS A 52 -15.29 -7.60 12.67
C LYS A 52 -15.55 -6.52 13.72
N CYS A 53 -15.45 -5.25 13.34
CA CYS A 53 -15.71 -4.11 14.23
C CYS A 53 -17.18 -3.69 14.30
N GLY A 54 -18.13 -4.51 13.82
CA GLY A 54 -19.57 -4.24 13.96
C GLY A 54 -20.07 -3.08 13.10
N LYS A 55 -19.41 -2.77 11.99
CA LYS A 55 -20.00 -1.92 10.96
C LYS A 55 -20.92 -2.79 10.09
N ASP A 56 -22.19 -2.78 10.43
CA ASP A 56 -23.23 -3.43 9.64
C ASP A 56 -23.32 -2.78 8.26
N GLU A 57 -23.41 -3.61 7.21
CA GLU A 57 -23.37 -3.26 5.77
C GLU A 57 -22.00 -2.97 5.14
N VAL A 58 -20.94 -3.65 5.56
CA VAL A 58 -19.70 -3.61 4.79
C VAL A 58 -19.80 -4.59 3.61
N ASN A 59 -19.90 -4.04 2.40
CA ASN A 59 -19.70 -4.81 1.17
C ASN A 59 -18.34 -5.53 1.23
N VAL A 60 -18.39 -6.85 1.39
CA VAL A 60 -17.22 -7.74 1.51
C VAL A 60 -16.58 -8.07 0.17
N MET A 61 -17.11 -7.58 -0.96
CA MET A 61 -16.48 -7.76 -2.25
C MET A 61 -15.13 -7.04 -2.31
N CYS A 62 -14.17 -7.69 -2.99
CA CYS A 62 -12.84 -7.18 -3.23
C CYS A 62 -12.86 -5.75 -3.76
N ALA A 63 -12.16 -4.84 -3.07
CA ALA A 63 -12.04 -3.45 -3.52
C ALA A 63 -11.37 -3.28 -4.88
N ILE A 64 -10.62 -4.30 -5.33
CA ILE A 64 -9.74 -4.22 -6.48
C ILE A 64 -10.42 -4.84 -7.70
N SER A 65 -10.93 -6.07 -7.59
CA SER A 65 -11.61 -6.74 -8.70
C SER A 65 -13.14 -6.58 -8.66
N GLY A 66 -13.75 -6.46 -7.48
CA GLY A 66 -15.21 -6.47 -7.33
C GLY A 66 -15.89 -7.81 -7.70
N GLU A 67 -15.13 -8.82 -8.12
CA GLU A 67 -15.65 -10.09 -8.65
C GLU A 67 -15.87 -11.16 -7.56
N GLU A 68 -15.06 -11.15 -6.50
CA GLU A 68 -15.07 -12.15 -5.44
C GLU A 68 -14.98 -11.47 -4.06
N GLU A 69 -15.29 -12.22 -3.00
CA GLU A 69 -15.16 -11.78 -1.62
C GLU A 69 -13.70 -11.45 -1.28
N GLU A 70 -13.51 -10.39 -0.48
CA GLU A 70 -12.21 -9.89 -0.07
C GLU A 70 -11.61 -10.74 1.06
N THR A 71 -10.95 -11.83 0.68
CA THR A 71 -10.14 -12.67 1.59
C THR A 71 -8.65 -12.41 1.44
N ALA A 72 -7.85 -12.92 2.39
CA ALA A 72 -6.40 -12.94 2.28
C ALA A 72 -5.94 -13.78 1.09
N GLU A 73 -6.50 -14.97 0.90
CA GLU A 73 -6.21 -15.80 -0.27
C GLU A 73 -6.56 -15.06 -1.57
N HIS A 74 -7.72 -14.39 -1.64
CA HIS A 74 -8.10 -13.65 -2.82
C HIS A 74 -7.15 -12.50 -3.13
N LEU A 75 -6.89 -11.61 -2.16
CA LEU A 75 -6.01 -10.46 -2.37
C LEU A 75 -4.57 -10.86 -2.68
N VAL A 76 -4.04 -11.91 -2.06
CA VAL A 76 -2.64 -12.29 -2.21
C VAL A 76 -2.40 -13.22 -3.41
N LEU A 77 -3.31 -14.15 -3.68
CA LEU A 77 -3.06 -15.25 -4.64
C LEU A 77 -3.94 -15.19 -5.89
N LEU A 78 -5.20 -14.75 -5.78
CA LEU A 78 -6.20 -14.98 -6.82
C LEU A 78 -6.64 -13.72 -7.56
N CYS A 79 -6.45 -12.54 -6.96
CA CYS A 79 -6.94 -11.28 -7.52
C CYS A 79 -6.23 -11.00 -8.85
N LYS A 80 -6.96 -11.21 -9.95
CA LYS A 80 -6.45 -11.13 -11.32
C LYS A 80 -5.90 -9.75 -11.67
N MET A 81 -6.47 -8.71 -11.07
CA MET A 81 -6.04 -7.31 -11.21
C MET A 81 -4.73 -6.99 -10.46
N LEU A 82 -4.28 -7.89 -9.58
CA LEU A 82 -3.03 -7.81 -8.84
C LEU A 82 -1.93 -8.70 -9.39
N ARG A 83 -2.19 -9.44 -10.48
CA ARG A 83 -1.13 -10.19 -11.15
C ARG A 83 -0.04 -9.20 -11.55
N LEU A 84 1.02 -9.17 -10.75
CA LEU A 84 2.32 -8.66 -11.16
C LEU A 84 2.58 -9.30 -12.51
N HIS A 85 2.86 -8.49 -13.53
CA HIS A 85 3.29 -8.98 -14.83
C HIS A 85 4.39 -10.01 -14.56
N GLN A 86 4.09 -11.30 -14.74
CA GLN A 86 5.13 -12.30 -14.73
C GLN A 86 5.96 -12.03 -15.98
N PRO A 87 7.27 -11.73 -15.85
CA PRO A 87 8.09 -11.64 -17.04
C PRO A 87 8.03 -12.99 -17.75
N SER A 88 7.66 -12.93 -19.03
CA SER A 88 7.58 -14.03 -19.98
C SER A 88 8.91 -14.77 -20.11
#